data_AF-A0A1Y2CGT0-F1
#
_entry.id   AF-A0A1Y2CGT0-F1
#
_cell.length_a   1.000
_cell.length_b   1.000
_cell.length_c   1.000
_cell.angle_alpha   90.00
_cell.angle_beta   90.00
_cell.angle_gamma   90.00
#
_symmetry.space_group_name_H-M   'P 1'
#
loop_
_entity.id
_entity.type
_entity.pdbx_description
1 polymer ?
#
loop_
_entity_poly.entity_id
_entity_poly.type
_entity_poly.pdbx_seq_one_letter_code
_entity_poly.pdbx_strand_id
1 'polypeptide(L)'
;MYYDPSCNFMFYDISYGFTEEAATLPLDQLISEYLYHLENFIIDANNGEFIQLPFTSKENIEILFRQVLNDKFFRLQEKLINNIVGDFLVLHDNLTSYSNIILNNQIELIIYLVIFGILALLIIDIFVLNRIFNDSIKEMESIVSFVFLIPQKIINKNEKFRSFLETTQTDE
;
A
#
# COMPACT_ATOMS: atom_id res chain seq x y z
N MET A 1 22.29 -8.55 -18.54
CA MET A 1 22.73 -7.26 -19.12
C MET A 1 21.92 -6.15 -18.46
N TYR A 2 22.54 -4.98 -18.30
CA TYR A 2 22.03 -3.74 -17.69
C TYR A 2 20.59 -3.38 -18.11
N TYR A 3 19.72 -3.13 -17.13
CA TYR A 3 18.49 -2.37 -17.35
C TYR A 3 18.88 -0.89 -17.29
N ASP A 4 18.99 -0.25 -18.46
CA ASP A 4 19.23 1.19 -18.56
C ASP A 4 17.87 1.91 -18.54
N PRO A 5 17.58 2.75 -17.54
CA PRO A 5 16.34 3.51 -17.44
C PRO A 5 16.22 4.63 -18.51
N SER A 6 17.23 4.84 -19.34
CA SER A 6 17.12 5.62 -20.57
C SER A 6 16.76 4.70 -21.72
N CYS A 7 15.48 4.67 -22.07
CA CYS A 7 14.92 3.93 -23.21
C CYS A 7 15.43 4.50 -24.55
N ASN A 8 16.74 4.49 -24.80
CA ASN A 8 17.30 5.24 -25.93
C ASN A 8 17.67 4.38 -27.13
N PHE A 9 18.01 3.09 -27.01
CA PHE A 9 18.21 2.25 -28.20
C PHE A 9 17.90 0.78 -27.94
N MET A 10 16.74 0.31 -28.41
CA MET A 10 16.50 -1.11 -28.62
C MET A 10 17.22 -1.55 -29.90
N PHE A 11 18.09 -2.55 -29.79
CA PHE A 11 18.85 -3.05 -30.94
C PHE A 11 18.05 -4.13 -31.65
N TYR A 12 17.56 -3.79 -32.85
CA TYR A 12 16.84 -4.71 -33.74
C TYR A 12 17.82 -5.50 -34.60
N ASP A 13 17.47 -6.75 -34.90
CA ASP A 13 18.25 -7.59 -35.80
C ASP A 13 17.33 -8.50 -36.62
N ILE A 14 17.19 -8.10 -37.88
CA ILE A 14 16.31 -8.75 -38.87
C ILE A 14 16.83 -10.15 -39.21
N SER A 15 18.11 -10.46 -38.98
CA SER A 15 18.72 -11.74 -39.40
C SER A 15 18.08 -12.96 -38.73
N TYR A 16 17.47 -12.78 -37.57
CA TYR A 16 16.70 -13.78 -36.83
C TYR A 16 15.25 -13.37 -36.55
N GLY A 17 14.72 -12.38 -37.26
CA GLY A 17 13.30 -11.99 -37.22
C GLY A 17 12.92 -11.02 -36.09
N PHE A 18 13.87 -10.46 -35.35
CA PHE A 18 13.57 -9.46 -34.32
C PHE A 18 13.56 -8.05 -34.93
N THR A 19 12.40 -7.64 -35.42
CA THR A 19 12.15 -6.33 -36.05
C THR A 19 11.62 -5.33 -35.03
N GLU A 20 11.64 -4.04 -35.40
CA GLU A 20 10.98 -2.98 -34.62
C GLU A 20 9.48 -3.26 -34.44
N GLU A 21 8.82 -3.77 -35.48
CA GLU A 21 7.41 -4.16 -35.41
C GLU A 21 7.17 -5.24 -34.35
N ALA A 22 7.96 -6.32 -34.37
CA ALA A 22 7.87 -7.40 -33.38
C ALA A 22 8.18 -6.90 -31.97
N ALA A 23 9.10 -5.95 -31.85
CA ALA A 23 9.57 -5.46 -30.56
C ALA A 23 8.64 -4.43 -29.90
N THR A 24 7.81 -3.76 -30.69
CA THR A 24 6.84 -2.73 -30.24
C THR A 24 5.42 -3.27 -30.09
N LEU A 25 5.24 -4.58 -30.25
CA LEU A 25 3.96 -5.24 -30.02
C LEU A 25 3.48 -5.03 -28.58
N PRO A 26 2.17 -4.85 -28.36
CA PRO A 26 1.56 -4.96 -27.04
C PRO A 26 1.91 -6.28 -26.35
N LEU A 27 1.94 -6.29 -25.01
CA LEU A 27 2.37 -7.44 -24.20
C LEU A 27 1.63 -8.75 -24.53
N ASP A 28 0.32 -8.68 -24.78
CA ASP A 28 -0.49 -9.83 -25.19
C ASP A 28 -0.07 -10.40 -26.55
N GLN A 29 0.30 -9.50 -27.48
CA GLN A 29 0.79 -9.87 -28.80
C GLN A 29 2.23 -10.38 -28.74
N LEU A 30 3.10 -9.80 -27.90
CA LEU A 30 4.45 -10.32 -27.63
C LEU A 30 4.41 -11.74 -27.09
N ILE A 31 3.52 -12.02 -26.14
CA ILE A 31 3.33 -13.37 -25.58
C ILE A 31 2.82 -14.32 -26.66
N SER A 32 1.88 -13.87 -27.49
CA SER A 32 1.35 -14.69 -28.59
C SER A 32 2.42 -15.02 -29.63
N GLU A 33 3.23 -14.04 -30.02
CA GLU A 33 4.36 -14.19 -30.94
C GLU A 33 5.40 -15.17 -30.36
N TYR A 34 5.73 -15.02 -29.07
CA TYR A 34 6.61 -15.92 -28.36
C TYR A 34 6.12 -17.38 -28.41
N LEU A 35 4.82 -17.59 -28.12
CA LEU A 35 4.20 -18.92 -28.13
C LEU A 35 4.14 -19.52 -29.54
N TYR A 36 3.88 -18.70 -30.55
CA TYR A 36 3.87 -19.13 -31.95
C TYR A 36 5.23 -19.68 -32.39
N HIS A 37 6.32 -18.95 -32.10
CA HIS A 37 7.67 -19.43 -32.42
C HIS A 37 8.05 -20.68 -31.60
N LEU A 38 7.61 -20.75 -30.34
CA LEU A 38 7.84 -21.92 -29.48
C LEU A 38 7.15 -23.18 -30.04
N GLU A 39 5.90 -23.05 -30.49
CA GLU A 39 5.15 -24.16 -31.08
C GLU A 39 5.83 -24.66 -32.36
N ASN A 40 6.25 -23.75 -33.23
CA ASN A 40 7.01 -24.10 -34.44
C ASN A 40 8.31 -24.82 -34.11
N PHE A 41 9.07 -24.33 -33.13
CA PHE A 41 10.30 -24.99 -32.69
C PHE A 41 10.04 -26.44 -32.20
N ILE A 42 8.95 -26.67 -31.46
CA ILE A 42 8.60 -28.02 -31.00
C ILE A 42 8.27 -28.92 -32.20
N ILE A 43 7.55 -28.41 -33.19
CA ILE A 43 7.23 -29.14 -34.42
C ILE A 43 8.51 -29.49 -35.18
N ASP A 44 9.40 -28.53 -35.39
CA ASP A 44 10.67 -28.72 -36.12
C ASP A 44 11.61 -29.69 -35.39
N ALA A 45 11.66 -29.61 -34.05
CA ALA A 45 12.37 -30.56 -33.20
C ALA A 45 11.84 -31.98 -33.31
N ASN A 46 10.51 -32.16 -33.38
CA ASN A 46 9.88 -33.46 -33.57
C ASN A 46 10.08 -34.01 -34.99
N ASN A 47 10.19 -33.13 -35.99
CA ASN A 47 10.48 -33.48 -37.37
C ASN A 47 11.96 -33.84 -37.62
N GLY A 48 12.81 -33.70 -36.59
CA GLY A 48 14.21 -34.10 -36.65
C GLY A 48 15.13 -33.05 -37.26
N GLU A 49 14.71 -31.79 -37.34
CA GLU A 49 15.55 -30.68 -37.84
C GLU A 49 16.71 -30.35 -36.89
N PHE A 50 16.67 -30.84 -35.66
CA PHE A 50 17.70 -30.64 -34.65
C PHE A 50 18.52 -31.92 -34.42
N ILE A 51 19.85 -31.78 -34.33
CA ILE A 51 20.75 -32.90 -34.04
C ILE A 51 20.49 -33.39 -32.62
N GLN A 52 19.99 -34.62 -32.48
CA GLN A 52 19.78 -35.26 -31.17
C GLN A 52 20.99 -36.13 -30.83
N LEU A 53 22.00 -35.53 -30.21
CA LEU A 53 23.17 -36.26 -29.70
C LEU A 53 22.97 -36.69 -28.24
N PRO A 54 23.47 -37.87 -27.82
CA PRO A 54 23.45 -38.26 -26.42
C PRO A 54 24.40 -37.38 -25.61
N PHE A 55 24.00 -37.01 -24.39
CA PHE A 55 24.77 -36.21 -23.41
C PHE A 55 25.92 -36.99 -22.77
N THR A 56 26.60 -37.85 -23.53
CA THR A 56 27.59 -38.81 -23.03
C THR A 56 29.03 -38.33 -23.18
N SER A 57 29.30 -37.36 -24.07
CA SER A 57 30.65 -36.82 -24.29
C SER A 57 30.66 -35.29 -24.26
N LYS A 58 31.81 -34.71 -23.85
CA LYS A 58 32.04 -33.26 -23.88
C LYS A 58 31.82 -32.68 -25.28
N GLU A 59 32.25 -33.40 -26.32
CA GLU A 59 32.14 -32.99 -27.71
C GLU A 59 30.67 -32.94 -28.17
N ASN A 60 29.88 -33.95 -27.81
CA ASN A 60 28.43 -33.96 -28.10
C ASN A 60 27.72 -32.79 -27.42
N ILE A 61 28.07 -32.50 -26.16
CA ILE A 61 27.53 -31.37 -25.42
C ILE A 61 27.93 -30.04 -26.08
N GLU A 62 29.18 -29.90 -26.53
CA GLU A 62 29.65 -28.69 -27.22
C GLU A 62 28.91 -28.47 -28.55
N ILE A 63 28.67 -29.52 -29.32
CA ILE A 63 27.91 -29.46 -30.58
C ILE A 63 26.47 -28.99 -30.31
N LEU A 64 25.80 -29.58 -29.32
CA LEU A 64 24.45 -29.17 -28.91
C LEU A 64 24.41 -27.71 -28.44
N PHE A 65 25.39 -27.29 -27.63
CA PHE A 65 25.47 -25.91 -27.15
C PHE A 65 25.72 -24.91 -28.29
N ARG A 66 26.61 -25.23 -29.24
CA ARG A 66 26.85 -24.39 -30.41
C ARG A 66 25.62 -24.29 -31.30
N GLN A 67 24.85 -25.36 -31.42
CA GLN A 67 23.58 -25.35 -32.13
C GLN A 67 22.60 -24.38 -31.45
N VAL A 68 22.42 -24.49 -30.12
CA VAL A 68 21.53 -23.60 -29.35
C VAL A 68 21.97 -22.14 -29.41
N LEU A 69 23.26 -21.83 -29.27
CA LEU A 69 23.75 -20.44 -29.25
C LEU A 69 23.71 -19.74 -30.62
N ASN A 70 23.73 -20.50 -31.70
CA ASN A 70 23.73 -19.96 -33.06
C ASN A 70 22.38 -20.04 -33.75
N ASP A 71 21.41 -20.76 -33.16
CA ASP A 71 20.08 -20.83 -33.72
C ASP A 71 19.38 -19.47 -33.66
N LYS A 72 18.65 -19.16 -34.73
CA LYS A 72 17.86 -17.95 -34.85
C LYS A 72 16.70 -17.94 -33.85
N PHE A 73 16.11 -19.11 -33.61
CA PHE A 73 15.02 -19.28 -32.65
C PHE A 73 15.43 -18.83 -31.25
N PHE A 74 16.52 -19.37 -30.70
CA PHE A 74 16.93 -19.04 -29.33
C PHE A 74 17.28 -17.56 -29.16
N ARG A 75 17.87 -16.93 -30.18
CA ARG A 75 18.16 -15.47 -30.17
C ARG A 75 16.88 -14.64 -30.21
N LEU A 76 15.92 -15.00 -31.05
CA LEU A 76 14.61 -14.34 -31.10
C LEU A 76 13.88 -14.46 -29.76
N GLN A 77 13.86 -15.66 -29.20
CA GLN A 77 13.20 -15.96 -27.93
C GLN A 77 13.80 -15.20 -26.76
N GLU A 78 15.13 -15.09 -26.69
CA GLU A 78 15.82 -14.27 -25.69
C GLU A 78 15.37 -12.81 -25.77
N LYS A 79 15.27 -12.25 -26.98
CA LYS A 79 14.83 -10.86 -27.18
C LYS A 79 13.36 -10.65 -26.84
N LEU A 80 12.47 -11.55 -27.27
CA LEU A 80 11.05 -11.48 -26.93
C LEU A 80 10.82 -11.58 -25.42
N ILE A 81 11.51 -12.51 -24.73
CA ILE A 81 11.43 -12.62 -23.27
C ILE A 81 11.91 -11.34 -22.59
N ASN A 82 13.03 -10.77 -23.03
CA ASN A 82 13.55 -9.54 -22.45
C ASN A 82 12.56 -8.38 -22.60
N ASN A 83 11.87 -8.27 -23.74
CA ASN A 83 10.80 -7.27 -23.91
C ASN A 83 9.62 -7.53 -22.99
N ILE A 84 9.11 -8.77 -22.94
CA ILE A 84 8.00 -9.16 -22.06
C ILE A 84 8.32 -8.85 -20.59
N VAL A 85 9.54 -9.19 -20.14
CA VAL A 85 10.00 -8.91 -18.77
C VAL A 85 10.14 -7.41 -18.54
N GLY A 86 10.69 -6.67 -19.51
CA GLY A 86 10.79 -5.21 -19.43
C GLY A 86 9.43 -4.53 -19.29
N ASP A 87 8.47 -4.90 -20.13
CA ASP A 87 7.10 -4.39 -20.06
C ASP A 87 6.44 -4.70 -18.72
N PHE A 88 6.65 -5.91 -18.19
CA PHE A 88 6.16 -6.29 -16.87
C PHE A 88 6.77 -5.44 -15.75
N LEU A 89 8.07 -5.14 -15.82
CA LEU A 89 8.73 -4.26 -14.86
C LEU A 89 8.18 -2.84 -14.92
N VAL A 90 7.96 -2.29 -16.12
CA VAL A 90 7.36 -0.96 -16.29
C VAL A 90 5.93 -0.92 -15.74
N LEU A 91 5.13 -1.95 -16.00
CA LEU A 91 3.78 -2.07 -15.42
C LEU A 91 3.83 -2.14 -13.89
N HIS A 92 4.76 -2.91 -13.35
CA HIS A 92 4.96 -3.02 -11.90
C HIS A 92 5.33 -1.69 -11.25
N ASP A 93 6.27 -0.96 -11.85
CA ASP A 93 6.71 0.35 -11.36
C ASP A 93 5.57 1.37 -11.42
N ASN A 94 4.81 1.39 -12.51
CA ASN A 94 3.64 2.25 -12.66
C ASN A 94 2.57 1.93 -11.60
N LEU A 95 2.24 0.65 -11.41
CA LEU A 95 1.27 0.22 -10.39
C LEU A 95 1.72 0.61 -8.98
N THR A 96 3.01 0.44 -8.68
CA THR A 96 3.60 0.81 -7.39
C THR A 96 3.51 2.32 -7.18
N SER A 97 3.85 3.11 -8.20
CA SER A 97 3.75 4.58 -8.16
C SER A 97 2.31 5.05 -7.92
N TYR A 98 1.34 4.54 -8.68
CA TYR A 98 -0.07 4.87 -8.49
C TYR A 98 -0.59 4.45 -7.11
N SER A 99 -0.20 3.28 -6.62
CA SER A 99 -0.56 2.80 -5.29
C SER A 99 -0.02 3.74 -4.20
N ASN A 100 1.23 4.18 -4.32
CA ASN A 100 1.84 5.12 -3.39
C ASN A 100 1.14 6.49 -3.40
N ILE A 101 0.75 7.00 -4.57
CA ILE A 101 -0.01 8.25 -4.69
C ILE A 101 -1.35 8.13 -3.97
N ILE A 102 -2.08 7.03 -4.21
CA ILE A 102 -3.38 6.80 -3.55
C ILE A 102 -3.21 6.68 -2.04
N LEU A 103 -2.21 5.91 -1.56
CA LEU A 103 -1.94 5.75 -0.14
C LEU A 103 -1.59 7.07 0.53
N ASN A 104 -0.71 7.87 -0.07
CA ASN A 104 -0.32 9.17 0.47
C ASN A 104 -1.52 10.11 0.60
N ASN A 105 -2.39 10.17 -0.41
CA ASN A 105 -3.61 10.98 -0.35
C ASN A 105 -4.55 10.53 0.78
N GLN A 106 -4.67 9.23 1.03
CA GLN A 106 -5.49 8.70 2.12
C GLN A 106 -4.86 8.99 3.50
N ILE A 107 -3.53 8.91 3.62
CA ILE A 107 -2.81 9.25 4.85
C ILE A 107 -3.03 10.72 5.20
N GLU A 108 -2.95 11.63 4.23
CA GLU A 108 -3.22 13.05 4.46
C GLU A 108 -4.65 13.29 4.98
N LEU A 109 -5.65 12.65 4.36
CA LEU A 109 -7.04 12.73 4.81
C LEU A 109 -7.21 12.23 6.25
N ILE A 110 -6.57 11.11 6.62
CA ILE A 110 -6.61 10.57 7.98
C ILE A 110 -5.97 11.55 8.97
N ILE A 111 -4.83 12.14 8.63
CA ILE A 111 -4.16 13.15 9.48
C ILE A 111 -5.10 14.33 9.72
N TYR A 112 -5.76 14.85 8.68
CA TYR A 112 -6.73 15.93 8.85
C TYR A 112 -7.90 15.52 9.75
N LEU A 113 -8.43 14.32 9.57
CA LEU A 113 -9.53 13.80 10.39
C LEU A 113 -9.14 13.69 11.87
N VAL A 114 -7.91 13.22 12.16
CA VAL A 114 -7.37 13.15 13.53
C VAL A 114 -7.24 14.56 14.13
N ILE A 115 -6.72 15.53 13.39
CA ILE A 115 -6.59 16.92 13.85
C ILE A 115 -7.97 17.51 14.18
N PHE A 116 -8.96 17.33 13.29
CA PHE A 116 -10.33 17.78 13.55
C PHE A 116 -10.96 17.09 14.76
N GLY A 117 -10.72 15.79 14.94
CA GLY A 117 -11.18 15.03 16.10
C GLY A 117 -10.61 15.58 17.42
N ILE A 118 -9.31 15.86 17.46
CA ILE A 118 -8.65 16.45 18.63
C ILE A 118 -9.21 17.85 18.93
N LEU A 119 -9.36 18.69 17.91
CA LEU A 119 -9.94 20.03 18.07
C LEU A 119 -11.37 19.98 18.60
N ALA A 120 -12.20 19.05 18.09
CA ALA A 120 -13.56 18.86 18.56
C ALA A 120 -13.58 18.44 20.05
N LEU A 121 -12.69 17.55 20.47
CA LEU A 121 -12.57 17.15 21.88
C LEU A 121 -12.16 18.32 22.78
N LEU A 122 -11.21 19.15 22.36
CA LEU A 122 -10.80 20.34 23.11
C LEU A 122 -11.95 21.35 23.24
N ILE A 123 -12.75 21.53 22.19
CA ILE A 123 -13.95 22.40 22.25
C ILE A 123 -14.95 21.84 23.27
N ILE A 124 -15.20 20.53 23.26
CA ILE A 124 -16.12 19.91 24.23
C ILE A 124 -15.61 20.11 25.66
N ASP A 125 -14.32 19.90 25.91
CA ASP A 125 -13.73 20.08 27.24
C ASP A 125 -13.86 21.52 27.74
N ILE A 126 -13.46 22.50 26.91
CA ILE A 126 -13.47 23.92 27.29
C ILE A 126 -14.89 24.48 27.44
N PHE A 127 -15.85 24.05 26.62
CA PHE A 127 -17.19 24.64 26.64
C PHE A 127 -18.21 23.85 27.47
N VAL A 128 -18.16 22.53 27.42
CA VAL A 128 -19.14 21.67 28.10
C VAL A 128 -18.65 21.35 29.50
N LEU A 129 -17.47 20.76 29.64
CA LEU A 129 -16.97 20.33 30.95
C LEU A 129 -16.69 21.54 31.83
N ASN A 130 -15.99 22.56 31.34
CA ASN A 130 -15.72 23.76 32.12
C ASN A 130 -17.01 24.50 32.55
N ARG A 131 -18.06 24.49 31.71
CA ARG A 131 -19.35 25.06 32.10
C ARG A 131 -20.01 24.27 33.22
N ILE A 132 -20.04 22.94 33.10
CA ILE A 132 -20.58 22.06 34.14
C ILE A 132 -19.83 22.29 35.46
N PHE A 133 -18.49 22.31 35.43
CA PHE A 133 -17.69 22.57 36.63
C PHE A 133 -17.97 23.95 37.24
N ASN A 134 -18.05 25.00 36.43
CA ASN A 134 -18.36 26.34 36.94
C ASN A 134 -19.77 26.43 37.53
N ASP A 135 -20.76 25.78 36.92
CA ASP A 135 -22.12 25.75 37.44
C ASP A 135 -22.17 24.97 38.77
N SER A 136 -21.48 23.83 38.87
CA SER A 136 -21.33 23.09 40.14
C SER A 136 -20.63 23.89 41.24
N ILE A 137 -19.61 24.68 40.91
CA ILE A 137 -18.94 25.56 41.88
C ILE A 137 -19.91 26.62 42.41
N LYS A 138 -20.71 27.25 41.53
CA LYS A 138 -21.71 28.24 41.94
C LYS A 138 -22.80 27.64 42.82
N GLU A 139 -23.25 26.43 42.52
CA GLU A 139 -24.20 25.71 43.38
C GLU A 139 -23.61 25.48 44.77
N MET A 140 -22.36 25.05 44.85
CA MET A 140 -21.66 24.86 46.12
C MET A 140 -21.50 26.17 46.91
N GLU A 141 -21.11 27.27 46.27
CA GLU A 141 -21.03 28.60 46.89
C GLU A 141 -22.40 29.08 47.40
N SER A 142 -23.46 28.83 46.64
CA SER A 142 -24.83 29.17 47.03
C SER A 142 -25.28 28.38 48.26
N ILE A 143 -24.99 27.08 48.32
CA ILE A 143 -25.28 26.24 49.48
C ILE A 143 -24.51 26.77 50.69
N VAL A 144 -23.20 26.98 50.57
CA VAL A 144 -22.37 27.52 51.67
C VAL A 144 -22.91 28.85 52.17
N SER A 145 -23.26 29.78 51.27
CA SER A 145 -23.84 31.07 51.64
C SER A 145 -25.17 30.93 52.37
N PHE A 146 -26.04 30.01 51.92
CA PHE A 146 -27.30 29.71 52.58
C PHE A 146 -27.09 29.18 54.00
N VAL A 147 -26.12 28.29 54.22
CA VAL A 147 -25.73 27.80 55.55
C VAL A 147 -25.35 28.94 56.49
N PHE A 148 -24.52 29.89 56.01
CA PHE A 148 -24.07 31.02 56.82
C PHE A 148 -25.16 32.06 57.10
N LEU A 149 -26.22 32.12 56.29
CA LEU A 149 -27.34 33.06 56.48
C LEU A 149 -28.39 32.55 57.48
N ILE A 150 -28.41 31.26 57.81
CA ILE A 150 -29.38 30.71 58.78
C ILE A 150 -28.92 31.07 60.20
N PRO A 151 -29.78 31.71 61.03
CA PRO A 151 -29.46 31.97 62.42
C PRO A 151 -29.12 30.67 63.18
N GLN A 152 -27.99 30.67 63.89
CA GLN A 152 -27.52 29.56 64.74
C GLN A 152 -28.60 28.98 65.67
N LYS A 153 -29.55 29.82 66.10
CA LYS A 153 -30.69 29.44 66.95
C LYS A 153 -31.69 28.49 66.26
N ILE A 154 -31.79 28.53 64.94
CA ILE A 154 -32.62 27.62 64.13
C ILE A 154 -31.87 26.33 63.84
N ILE A 155 -30.57 26.43 63.49
CA ILE A 155 -29.69 25.28 63.26
C ILE A 155 -29.64 24.37 64.50
N ASN A 156 -29.43 24.94 65.69
CA ASN A 156 -29.36 24.19 66.94
C ASN A 156 -30.71 23.65 67.43
N LYS A 157 -31.83 24.00 66.77
CA LYS A 157 -33.17 23.55 67.13
C LYS A 157 -33.65 22.38 66.26
N ASN A 158 -33.00 22.11 65.14
CA ASN A 158 -33.34 21.02 64.23
C ASN A 158 -32.10 20.13 63.98
N GLU A 159 -32.10 18.96 64.62
CA GLU A 159 -30.96 18.05 64.68
C GLU A 159 -30.54 17.52 63.30
N LYS A 160 -31.50 17.28 62.38
CA LYS A 160 -31.21 16.88 60.99
C LYS A 160 -30.44 17.97 60.22
N PHE A 161 -30.82 19.23 60.41
CA PHE A 161 -30.13 20.35 59.77
C PHE A 161 -28.71 20.49 60.32
N ARG A 162 -28.53 20.38 61.63
CA ARG A 162 -27.20 20.42 62.25
C ARG A 162 -26.30 19.27 61.77
N SER A 163 -26.83 18.04 61.70
CA SER A 163 -26.11 16.87 61.19
C SER A 163 -25.68 17.07 59.73
N PHE A 164 -26.60 17.47 58.84
CA PHE A 164 -26.30 17.72 57.42
C PHE A 164 -25.19 18.76 57.22
N LEU A 165 -25.15 19.80 58.06
CA LEU A 165 -24.13 20.85 58.00
C LEU A 165 -22.76 20.41 58.52
N GLU A 166 -22.72 19.55 59.54
CA GLU A 166 -21.47 19.08 60.15
C GLU A 166 -20.85 17.91 59.37
N THR A 167 -21.65 17.07 58.72
CA THR A 167 -21.18 15.83 58.08
C THR A 167 -21.41 15.75 56.57
N THR A 168 -22.13 16.72 55.96
CA THR A 168 -22.56 16.69 54.54
C THR A 168 -23.38 15.45 54.15
N GLN A 169 -23.86 14.68 55.12
CA GLN A 169 -24.72 13.54 54.89
C GLN A 169 -26.17 14.00 54.82
N THR A 170 -26.80 13.82 53.67
CA THR A 170 -28.27 13.79 53.58
C THR A 170 -28.65 12.34 53.79
N ASP A 171 -29.38 12.04 54.86
CA ASP A 171 -29.76 10.68 55.26
C ASP A 171 -30.19 9.81 54.05
N GLU A 172 -29.37 8.80 53.74
CA GLU A 172 -29.81 7.40 53.64
C GLU A 172 -29.63 6.74 55.01
#